data_AF-A0A7W0UQC9-F1
#
_entry.id   AF-A0A7W0UQC9-F1
#
_cell.length_a   1.000
_cell.length_b   1.000
_cell.length_c   1.000
_cell.angle_alpha   90.00
_cell.angle_beta   90.00
_cell.angle_gamma   90.00
#
_symmetry.space_group_name_H-M   'P 1'
#
loop_
_entity.id
_entity.type
_entity.pdbx_description
1 polymer ?
#
loop_
_entity_poly.entity_id
_entity_poly.type
_entity_poly.pdbx_seq_one_letter_code
_entity_poly.pdbx_strand_id
1 'polypeptide(L)' 'GTGDYWEYTDTVMQCQGQRGVIEIPFANTGRFMFHAHQSEFAELGWMGFFEVVD' A
#
# COMPACT_ATOMS: atom_id res chain seq x y z
N GLY A 1 -2.29 -12.37 12.70
CA GLY A 1 -1.84 -13.53 11.91
C GLY A 1 -2.60 -14.76 12.36
N THR A 2 -2.97 -15.61 11.39
CA THR A 2 -3.79 -16.85 11.46
C THR A 2 -5.32 -16.72 11.44
N GLY A 3 -5.90 -15.85 10.61
CA GLY A 3 -7.31 -15.96 10.23
C GLY A 3 -7.48 -15.61 8.76
N ASP A 4 -8.39 -16.29 8.06
CA ASP A 4 -8.76 -16.05 6.65
C ASP A 4 -9.50 -14.71 6.43
N TYR A 5 -9.30 -13.75 7.34
CA TYR A 5 -9.91 -12.43 7.29
C TYR A 5 -9.03 -11.50 6.47
N TRP A 6 -9.54 -11.10 5.31
CA TRP A 6 -8.97 -10.07 4.46
C TRP A 6 -9.83 -8.81 4.55
N GLU A 7 -9.17 -7.66 4.51
CA GLU A 7 -9.81 -6.36 4.40
C GLU A 7 -9.58 -5.83 2.99
N TYR A 8 -10.66 -5.46 2.30
CA TYR A 8 -10.57 -4.80 0.99
C TYR A 8 -10.64 -3.30 1.18
N THR A 9 -9.49 -2.66 1.03
CA THR A 9 -9.31 -1.23 1.27
C THR A 9 -8.17 -0.71 0.39
N ASP A 10 -8.18 0.60 0.14
CA ASP A 10 -7.06 1.31 -0.48
C ASP A 10 -6.02 1.80 0.54
N THR A 11 -6.37 1.83 1.83
CA THR A 11 -5.55 2.37 2.90
C THR A 11 -5.58 1.45 4.12
N VAL A 12 -4.41 1.15 4.67
CA VAL A 12 -4.25 0.37 5.90
C VAL A 12 -3.30 1.07 6.86
N MET A 13 -3.63 1.06 8.15
CA MET A 13 -2.74 1.55 9.21
C MET A 13 -1.84 0.41 9.69
N GLN A 14 -0.52 0.65 9.76
CA GLN A 14 0.43 -0.24 10.44
C GLN A 14 1.07 0.48 11.62
N CYS A 15 0.83 -0.04 12.83
CA CYS A 15 1.48 0.41 14.05
C CYS A 15 2.89 -0.19 14.20
N GLN A 16 3.66 0.34 15.15
CA GLN A 16 5.02 -0.12 15.39
C GLN A 16 5.08 -1.65 15.63
N GLY A 17 5.97 -2.31 14.89
CA GLY A 17 6.19 -3.75 14.97
C GLY A 17 5.15 -4.61 14.23
N GLN A 18 4.08 -4.01 13.67
CA GLN A 18 3.14 -4.74 12.82
C GLN A 18 3.76 -5.03 11.45
N ARG A 19 3.45 -6.22 10.92
CA ARG A 19 3.82 -6.66 9.57
C ARG A 19 2.61 -7.34 8.96
N GLY A 20 2.36 -7.05 7.69
CA GLY A 20 1.26 -7.64 6.92
C GLY A 20 1.69 -7.88 5.48
N VAL A 21 0.97 -8.77 4.81
CA VAL A 21 1.04 -8.96 3.36
C VAL A 21 -0.14 -8.23 2.75
N ILE A 22 0.10 -7.48 1.68
CA ILE A 22 -0.93 -6.78 0.92
C ILE A 22 -0.96 -7.41 -0.46
N GLU A 23 -2.14 -7.83 -0.90
CA GLU A 23 -2.39 -8.37 -2.23
C GLU A 23 -3.19 -7.34 -3.03
N ILE A 24 -2.74 -7.05 -4.26
CA ILE A 24 -3.30 -5.94 -5.05
C ILE A 24 -3.54 -6.41 -6.49
N PRO A 25 -4.81 -6.45 -6.94
CA PRO A 25 -5.13 -6.58 -8.35
C PRO A 25 -5.08 -5.21 -9.04
N PHE A 26 -4.15 -5.04 -9.99
CA PHE A 26 -4.10 -3.82 -10.80
C PHE A 26 -5.11 -3.92 -11.95
N ALA A 27 -6.03 -2.94 -12.04
CA ALA A 27 -7.06 -2.93 -13.07
C ALA A 27 -6.55 -2.41 -14.43
N ASN A 28 -5.46 -1.65 -14.45
CA ASN A 28 -4.91 -1.02 -15.66
C ASN A 28 -3.37 -1.05 -15.63
N THR A 29 -2.74 -0.91 -16.78
CA THR A 29 -1.30 -0.64 -16.89
C THR A 29 -1.00 0.83 -16.57
N GLY A 30 0.24 1.10 -16.17
CA GLY A 30 0.76 2.43 -15.86
C GLY A 30 1.36 2.54 -14.46
N ARG A 31 1.64 3.78 -14.06
CA ARG A 31 2.36 4.11 -12.83
C ARG A 31 1.43 4.33 -11.65
N PHE A 32 1.52 3.47 -10.64
CA PHE A 32 0.75 3.57 -9.40
C PHE A 32 1.65 4.02 -8.24
N MET A 33 1.19 4.99 -7.46
CA MET A 33 1.91 5.51 -6.29
C MET A 33 1.44 4.80 -5.01
N PHE A 34 2.39 4.47 -4.16
CA PHE A 34 2.16 4.03 -2.79
C PHE A 34 2.83 5.02 -1.87
N HIS A 35 2.11 5.54 -0.89
CA HIS A 35 2.67 6.54 0.01
C HIS A 35 2.08 6.43 1.41
N ALA A 36 2.79 6.98 2.39
CA ALA A 36 2.18 7.30 3.66
C ALA A 36 1.06 8.34 3.42
N HIS A 37 -0.18 8.03 3.77
CA HIS A 37 -1.31 8.95 3.56
C HIS A 37 -1.21 10.21 4.46
N GLN A 38 -0.38 10.17 5.51
CA GLN A 38 -0.11 11.33 6.33
C GLN A 38 0.87 12.28 5.61
N SER A 39 0.44 13.52 5.38
CA SER A 39 1.16 14.52 4.56
C SER A 39 2.61 14.73 4.99
N GLU A 40 2.89 14.83 6.29
CA GLU A 40 4.25 15.03 6.81
C GLU A 40 5.22 13.95 6.31
N PHE A 41 4.81 12.68 6.29
CA PHE A 41 5.66 11.59 5.81
C PHE A 41 5.74 11.54 4.29
N ALA A 42 4.65 11.85 3.59
CA ALA A 42 4.66 11.95 2.13
C ALA A 42 5.64 13.04 1.66
N GLU A 43 5.64 14.19 2.32
CA GLU A 43 6.55 15.32 2.05
C GLU A 43 8.02 14.96 2.33
N LEU A 44 8.26 14.09 3.32
CA LEU A 44 9.58 13.51 3.59
C LEU A 44 9.98 12.40 2.61
N GLY A 45 9.17 12.14 1.59
CA GLY A 45 9.50 11.20 0.51
C GLY A 45 9.15 9.75 0.80
N TRP A 46 8.26 9.47 1.77
CA TRP A 46 7.80 8.11 2.07
C TRP A 46 6.79 7.66 1.01
N MET A 47 7.32 7.45 -0.19
CA MET A 47 6.59 7.11 -1.40
C MET A 47 7.38 6.09 -2.22
N GLY A 48 6.67 5.18 -2.86
CA GLY A 48 7.18 4.26 -3.86
C GLY A 48 6.23 4.22 -5.04
N PHE A 49 6.70 3.67 -6.16
CA PHE A 49 5.88 3.51 -7.35
C PHE A 49 6.01 2.10 -7.89
N PHE A 50 4.91 1.54 -8.35
CA PHE A 50 4.91 0.38 -9.22
C PHE A 50 4.59 0.82 -10.64
N GLU A 51 5.39 0.34 -11.60
CA GLU A 51 5.10 0.46 -13.02
C GLU A 51 4.46 -0.85 -13.47
N VAL A 52 3.15 -0.84 -13.70
CA VAL A 52 2.40 -2.01 -14.14
C VAL A 52 2.40 -2.04 -15.66
N VAL A 53 2.92 -3.12 -16.21
CA VAL A 53 2.99 -3.37 -17.66
C VAL A 53 2.10 -4.56 -18.01
N ASP A 54 1.78 -4.71 -19.31
CA ASP A 54 1.05 -5.86 -19.86
C ASP A 54 1.93 -7.13 -19.89
#